data_AF-A0A0R2A6B7-F1
#
_entry.id   AF-A0A0R2A6B7-F1
#
_cell.length_a   1.000
_cell.length_b   1.000
_cell.length_c   1.000
_cell.angle_alpha   90.00
_cell.angle_beta   90.00
_cell.angle_gamma   90.00
#
_symmetry.space_group_name_H-M   'P 1'
#
loop_
_entity.id
_entity.type
_entity.pdbx_description
1 polymer ?
#
loop_
_entity_poly.entity_id
_entity_poly.type
_entity_poly.pdbx_seq_one_letter_code
_entity_poly.pdbx_strand_id
1 'polypeptide(L)'
;MLAMTLMYSSLAIIIFICRALFWENKKQLLASLVLLLLEMLVVFTLVYFLLPSRNLLSLLLGNAVWGGIYLMLTSISGKVTADQQVKNWVATTLPASLVALSLLIAAGGELHSILSVKPTYNSIAVKQVSSKQAPTFKRGETPIALAPKTVLNRVRKSVSDLPNSQYYKIAGTVQAQYLHGKAVYIVPVEYQGFFAMLKAKTIPGYFMIDATSQNATPKFIHKPYKYTTSAYFGRDTERKLYRNNPQWLKLGDGGAQLEIDNDGNPYWVETVYKSAFLSHRINYQKLRVIVMNAVTGTTKTYKLANLPKFVDEGITSDVAAELNNNYGSYQHGFWNQFLGKTDMKEPTNNGPEDGVTSIFNANGTISYFTDFTNPNTKSDSALGYSMVNARTGQLTYYKANGIMDSSGAKSNANQNYKAQQWTANMPILYNIDGRPTWIMTILDKTHAIRGYYYLDAEDQSIYGTGTSPISALDDFRQALVNSGTKAANTPDSKLKQLTGTIDRVAIVSNKNKVMFTLQNSPVVYTIDTDDFAKANLLRSGDHVSFKANLVNGQSIGNVSRFTNHDLK
;
A
#
# COMPACT_ATOMS: atom_id res chain seq x y z
N MET A 1 14.93 -25.20 -9.23
CA MET A 1 14.53 -25.15 -10.65
C MET A 1 14.31 -26.55 -11.17
N LEU A 2 15.34 -27.39 -11.28
CA LEU A 2 15.19 -28.79 -11.74
C LEU A 2 14.09 -29.56 -10.99
N ALA A 3 14.05 -29.50 -9.66
CA ALA A 3 12.99 -30.14 -8.88
C ALA A 3 11.58 -29.69 -9.28
N MET A 4 11.38 -28.39 -9.55
CA MET A 4 10.09 -27.87 -10.01
C MET A 4 9.76 -28.33 -11.43
N THR A 5 10.75 -28.38 -12.33
CA THR A 5 10.58 -28.94 -13.67
C THR A 5 10.10 -30.39 -13.59
N LEU A 6 10.77 -31.22 -12.78
CA LEU A 6 10.36 -32.61 -12.57
C LEU A 6 8.95 -32.70 -11.98
N MET A 7 8.59 -31.82 -11.06
CA MET A 7 7.23 -31.78 -10.50
C MET A 7 6.18 -31.42 -11.56
N TYR A 8 6.47 -30.52 -12.50
CA TYR A 8 5.54 -30.16 -13.58
C TYR A 8 5.49 -31.17 -14.73
N SER A 9 6.57 -31.91 -14.95
CA SER A 9 6.69 -32.95 -15.98
C SER A 9 6.41 -34.36 -15.44
N SER A 10 5.97 -34.50 -14.19
CA SER A 10 5.78 -35.81 -13.54
C SER A 10 4.81 -36.70 -14.32
N LEU A 11 3.71 -36.15 -14.83
CA LEU A 11 2.77 -36.91 -15.64
C LEU A 11 3.36 -37.29 -17.01
N ALA A 12 4.10 -36.39 -17.67
CA ALA A 12 4.80 -36.72 -18.91
C ALA A 12 5.82 -37.86 -18.72
N ILE A 13 6.56 -37.85 -17.59
CA ILE A 13 7.48 -38.92 -17.20
C ILE A 13 6.73 -40.24 -16.98
N ILE A 14 5.59 -40.23 -16.26
CA ILE A 14 4.75 -41.43 -16.07
C ILE A 14 4.28 -41.98 -17.42
N ILE A 15 3.83 -41.11 -18.32
CA ILE A 15 3.38 -41.51 -19.67
C ILE A 15 4.52 -42.13 -20.47
N PHE A 16 5.74 -41.58 -20.37
CA PHE A 16 6.93 -42.17 -20.98
C PHE A 16 7.22 -43.57 -20.42
N ILE A 17 7.19 -43.73 -19.09
CA ILE A 17 7.42 -45.03 -18.44
C ILE A 17 6.36 -46.05 -18.90
N CYS A 18 5.08 -45.68 -18.94
CA CYS A 18 4.03 -46.55 -19.47
C CYS A 18 4.34 -46.98 -20.91
N ARG A 19 4.74 -46.03 -21.77
CA ARG A 19 5.11 -46.35 -23.16
C ARG A 19 6.35 -47.25 -23.24
N ALA A 20 7.35 -47.03 -22.41
CA ALA A 20 8.54 -47.86 -22.34
C ALA A 20 8.25 -49.32 -21.95
N LEU A 21 7.19 -49.55 -21.16
CA LEU A 21 6.77 -50.89 -20.76
C LEU A 21 6.00 -51.64 -21.85
N PHE A 22 5.25 -50.93 -22.71
CA PHE A 22 4.32 -51.54 -23.67
C PHE A 22 4.78 -51.44 -25.14
N TRP A 23 5.67 -50.50 -25.47
CA TRP A 23 6.22 -50.36 -26.83
C TRP A 23 7.51 -51.14 -27.00
N GLU A 24 7.54 -52.01 -28.01
CA GLU A 24 8.72 -52.82 -28.35
C GLU A 24 9.62 -52.13 -29.39
N ASN A 25 9.12 -51.11 -30.08
CA ASN A 25 9.86 -50.40 -31.13
C ASN A 25 10.86 -49.39 -30.56
N LYS A 26 12.16 -49.74 -30.60
CA LYS A 26 13.26 -48.89 -30.13
C LYS A 26 13.30 -47.49 -30.76
N LYS A 27 12.96 -47.35 -32.05
CA LYS A 27 12.95 -46.04 -32.73
C LYS A 27 11.83 -45.15 -32.20
N GLN A 28 10.66 -45.75 -31.96
CA GLN A 28 9.50 -45.06 -31.41
C GLN A 28 9.73 -44.65 -29.95
N LEU A 29 10.37 -45.52 -29.16
CA LEU A 29 10.77 -45.21 -27.79
C LEU A 29 11.83 -44.10 -27.74
N LEU A 30 12.81 -44.12 -28.64
CA LEU A 30 13.82 -43.06 -28.76
C LEU A 30 13.17 -41.71 -29.12
N ALA A 31 12.25 -41.69 -30.08
CA ALA A 31 11.52 -40.49 -30.44
C ALA A 31 10.70 -39.94 -29.26
N SER A 32 10.04 -40.82 -28.50
CA SER A 32 9.31 -40.49 -27.27
C SER A 32 10.23 -39.86 -26.22
N LEU A 33 11.43 -40.43 -26.01
CA LEU A 33 12.43 -39.89 -25.08
C LEU A 33 12.91 -38.51 -25.52
N VAL A 34 13.17 -38.31 -26.82
CA VAL A 34 13.56 -36.99 -27.35
C VAL A 34 12.45 -35.96 -27.10
N LEU A 35 11.19 -36.32 -27.33
CA LEU A 35 10.05 -35.44 -27.04
C LEU A 35 9.93 -35.11 -25.55
N LEU A 36 10.20 -36.08 -24.65
CA LEU A 36 10.21 -35.84 -23.21
C LEU A 36 11.33 -34.87 -22.81
N LEU A 37 12.54 -35.04 -23.35
CA LEU A 37 13.66 -34.13 -23.09
C LEU A 37 13.37 -32.71 -23.60
N LEU A 38 12.72 -32.58 -24.75
CA LEU A 38 12.29 -31.29 -25.29
C LEU A 38 11.21 -30.64 -24.42
N GLU A 39 10.20 -31.41 -24.00
CA GLU A 39 9.17 -30.94 -23.05
C GLU A 39 9.81 -30.45 -21.75
N MET A 40 10.70 -31.25 -21.13
CA MET A 40 11.38 -30.85 -19.89
C MET A 40 12.26 -29.61 -20.09
N LEU A 41 12.87 -29.41 -21.27
CA LEU A 41 13.62 -28.20 -21.58
C LEU A 41 12.70 -26.97 -21.67
N VAL A 42 11.54 -27.11 -22.31
CA VAL A 42 10.52 -26.05 -22.39
C VAL A 42 9.99 -25.73 -20.99
N VAL A 43 9.59 -26.75 -20.22
CA VAL A 43 9.12 -26.59 -18.83
C VAL A 43 10.20 -25.98 -17.95
N PHE A 44 11.47 -26.40 -18.09
CA PHE A 44 12.58 -25.78 -17.36
C PHE A 44 12.70 -24.30 -17.68
N THR A 45 12.61 -23.92 -18.96
CA THR A 45 12.67 -22.53 -19.41
C THR A 45 11.53 -21.72 -18.79
N LEU A 46 10.29 -22.24 -18.85
CA LEU A 46 9.13 -21.58 -18.24
C LEU A 46 9.26 -21.48 -16.72
N VAL A 47 9.68 -22.55 -16.04
CA VAL A 47 9.91 -22.54 -14.59
C VAL A 47 10.98 -21.52 -14.19
N TYR A 48 12.02 -21.37 -15.02
CA TYR A 48 13.13 -20.48 -14.75
C TYR A 48 12.76 -18.99 -14.89
N PHE A 49 11.94 -18.65 -15.88
CA PHE A 49 11.59 -17.26 -16.20
C PHE A 49 10.26 -16.81 -15.59
N LEU A 50 9.25 -17.68 -15.52
CA LEU A 50 7.91 -17.33 -15.05
C LEU A 50 7.68 -17.64 -13.57
N LEU A 51 8.56 -18.43 -12.94
CA LEU A 51 8.48 -18.80 -11.52
C LEU A 51 7.07 -19.31 -11.11
N PRO A 52 6.48 -20.27 -11.84
CA PRO A 52 5.08 -20.64 -11.69
C PRO A 52 4.77 -21.19 -10.29
N SER A 53 3.51 -21.06 -9.89
CA SER A 53 3.03 -21.45 -8.57
C SER A 53 3.34 -22.91 -8.24
N ARG A 54 3.75 -23.17 -7.00
CA ARG A 54 4.13 -24.51 -6.55
C ARG A 54 3.06 -25.21 -5.74
N ASN A 55 1.88 -24.61 -5.68
CA ASN A 55 0.80 -25.21 -4.95
C ASN A 55 0.34 -26.49 -5.65
N LEU A 56 -0.24 -27.41 -4.88
CA LEU A 56 -0.61 -28.72 -5.39
C LEU A 56 -1.60 -28.64 -6.56
N LEU A 57 -2.51 -27.66 -6.53
CA LEU A 57 -3.53 -27.49 -7.57
C LEU A 57 -2.92 -27.03 -8.90
N SER A 58 -2.04 -26.01 -8.87
CA SER A 58 -1.28 -25.53 -10.02
C SER A 58 -0.35 -26.62 -10.58
N LEU A 59 0.24 -27.44 -9.72
CA LEU A 59 1.04 -28.58 -10.15
C LEU A 59 0.19 -29.64 -10.85
N LEU A 60 -0.98 -29.99 -10.31
CA LEU A 60 -1.90 -30.94 -10.95
C LEU A 60 -2.38 -30.43 -12.31
N LEU A 61 -2.81 -29.17 -12.38
CA LEU A 61 -3.23 -28.55 -13.65
C LEU A 61 -2.07 -28.52 -14.65
N GLY A 62 -0.89 -28.07 -14.23
CA GLY A 62 0.28 -28.02 -15.09
C GLY A 62 0.71 -29.40 -15.58
N ASN A 63 0.71 -30.42 -14.72
CA ASN A 63 0.99 -31.80 -15.12
C ASN A 63 -0.04 -32.31 -16.12
N ALA A 64 -1.32 -31.99 -15.93
CA ALA A 64 -2.37 -32.41 -16.84
C ALA A 64 -2.21 -31.77 -18.23
N VAL A 65 -1.84 -30.48 -18.27
CA VAL A 65 -1.53 -29.77 -19.52
C VAL A 65 -0.29 -30.34 -20.21
N TRP A 66 0.86 -30.42 -19.52
CA TRP A 66 2.11 -30.92 -20.11
C TRP A 66 2.05 -32.41 -20.45
N GLY A 67 1.45 -33.21 -19.57
CA GLY A 67 1.17 -34.63 -19.82
C GLY A 67 0.22 -34.83 -21.00
N GLY A 68 -0.80 -34.00 -21.15
CA GLY A 68 -1.72 -34.02 -22.29
C GLY A 68 -1.03 -33.65 -23.61
N ILE A 69 -0.23 -32.59 -23.63
CA ILE A 69 0.58 -32.20 -24.78
C ILE A 69 1.53 -33.32 -25.17
N TYR A 70 2.26 -33.87 -24.19
CA TYR A 70 3.20 -34.97 -24.40
C TYR A 70 2.49 -36.22 -24.95
N LEU A 71 1.34 -36.57 -24.38
CA LEU A 71 0.50 -37.69 -24.85
C LEU A 71 0.07 -37.49 -26.30
N MET A 72 -0.38 -36.29 -26.67
CA MET A 72 -0.81 -35.95 -28.02
C MET A 72 0.35 -36.11 -29.02
N LEU A 73 1.49 -35.47 -28.74
CA LEU A 73 2.66 -35.47 -29.62
C LEU A 73 3.16 -36.90 -29.89
N THR A 74 3.24 -37.71 -28.84
CA THR A 74 3.76 -39.06 -28.93
C THR A 74 2.74 -40.06 -29.52
N SER A 75 1.45 -39.72 -29.58
CA SER A 75 0.42 -40.56 -30.22
C SER A 75 0.38 -40.40 -31.74
N ILE A 76 0.84 -39.26 -32.27
CA ILE A 76 0.94 -39.00 -33.72
C ILE A 76 2.10 -39.81 -34.36
N SER A 77 3.10 -40.22 -33.56
CA SER A 77 4.35 -40.81 -34.06
C SER A 77 4.32 -42.33 -34.32
N GLY A 78 3.19 -43.03 -34.10
CA GLY A 78 3.12 -44.49 -34.16
C GLY A 78 2.29 -45.06 -35.30
N LYS A 79 2.88 -45.89 -36.17
CA LYS A 79 2.11 -46.81 -37.04
C LYS A 79 1.76 -48.05 -36.21
N VAL A 80 0.47 -48.33 -36.01
CA VAL A 80 -0.01 -49.49 -35.22
C VAL A 80 -0.23 -50.68 -36.14
N THR A 81 0.48 -51.78 -35.92
CA THR A 81 0.17 -53.09 -36.51
C THR A 81 -0.94 -53.79 -35.71
N ALA A 82 -1.70 -54.69 -36.35
CA ALA A 82 -2.85 -55.38 -35.72
C ALA A 82 -2.47 -56.14 -34.42
N ASP A 83 -1.25 -56.70 -34.36
CA ASP A 83 -0.75 -57.47 -33.21
C ASP A 83 -0.34 -56.60 -32.01
N GLN A 84 -0.10 -55.30 -32.23
CA GLN A 84 0.25 -54.33 -31.18
C GLN A 84 -0.95 -53.50 -30.73
N GLN A 85 -2.16 -53.78 -31.24
CA GLN A 85 -3.35 -52.96 -31.01
C GLN A 85 -3.77 -52.92 -29.53
N VAL A 86 -3.76 -54.05 -28.83
CA VAL A 86 -4.12 -54.11 -27.40
C VAL A 86 -3.07 -53.41 -26.52
N LYS A 87 -1.77 -53.67 -26.76
CA LYS A 87 -0.67 -53.02 -26.01
C LYS A 87 -0.67 -51.51 -26.23
N ASN A 88 -0.90 -51.04 -27.47
CA ASN A 88 -1.00 -49.63 -27.78
C ASN A 88 -2.25 -48.97 -27.21
N TRP A 89 -3.38 -49.70 -27.16
CA TRP A 89 -4.59 -49.22 -26.50
C TRP A 89 -4.33 -49.01 -25.00
N VAL A 90 -3.71 -49.96 -24.30
CA VAL A 90 -3.36 -49.79 -22.87
C VAL A 90 -2.35 -48.64 -22.69
N ALA A 91 -1.32 -48.55 -23.53
CA ALA A 91 -0.29 -47.51 -23.48
C ALA A 91 -0.81 -46.09 -23.79
N THR A 92 -2.03 -45.97 -24.31
CA THR A 92 -2.66 -44.67 -24.65
C THR A 92 -3.81 -44.36 -23.71
N THR A 93 -4.73 -45.31 -23.50
CA THR A 93 -5.96 -45.13 -22.73
C THR A 93 -5.66 -44.93 -21.25
N LEU A 94 -4.76 -45.70 -20.64
CA LEU A 94 -4.43 -45.55 -19.22
C LEU A 94 -3.80 -44.17 -18.93
N PRO A 95 -2.75 -43.73 -19.65
CA PRO A 95 -2.30 -42.34 -19.65
C PRO A 95 -3.38 -41.28 -19.88
N ALA A 96 -4.26 -41.47 -20.87
CA ALA A 96 -5.34 -40.53 -21.15
C ALA A 96 -6.31 -40.41 -19.97
N SER A 97 -6.67 -41.53 -19.33
CA SER A 97 -7.49 -41.54 -18.12
C SER A 97 -6.83 -40.81 -16.96
N LEU A 98 -5.51 -40.95 -16.79
CA LEU A 98 -4.76 -40.21 -15.75
C LEU A 98 -4.73 -38.70 -16.02
N VAL A 99 -4.52 -38.29 -17.28
CA VAL A 99 -4.60 -36.87 -17.70
C VAL A 99 -6.02 -36.33 -17.45
N ALA A 100 -7.05 -37.06 -17.89
CA ALA A 100 -8.43 -36.65 -17.70
C ALA A 100 -8.81 -36.55 -16.22
N LEU A 101 -8.43 -37.53 -15.40
CA LEU A 101 -8.65 -37.49 -13.95
C LEU A 101 -7.93 -36.30 -13.31
N SER A 102 -6.69 -36.03 -13.70
CA SER A 102 -5.92 -34.88 -13.20
C SER A 102 -6.59 -33.55 -13.58
N LEU A 103 -7.10 -33.42 -14.80
CA LEU A 103 -7.88 -32.25 -15.25
C LEU A 103 -9.18 -32.10 -14.46
N LEU A 104 -9.91 -33.19 -14.23
CA LEU A 104 -11.17 -33.15 -13.46
C LEU A 104 -10.93 -32.72 -12.01
N ILE A 105 -9.91 -33.27 -11.36
CA ILE A 105 -9.53 -32.87 -9.99
C ILE A 105 -9.08 -31.41 -9.98
N ALA A 106 -8.26 -30.99 -10.94
CA ALA A 106 -7.82 -29.61 -11.05
C ALA A 106 -9.01 -28.65 -11.26
N ALA A 107 -9.92 -28.96 -12.19
CA ALA A 107 -11.12 -28.15 -12.44
C ALA A 107 -11.99 -28.04 -11.19
N GLY A 108 -12.21 -29.14 -10.46
CA GLY A 108 -12.93 -29.13 -9.19
C GLY A 108 -12.23 -28.28 -8.12
N GLY A 109 -10.89 -28.36 -8.02
CA GLY A 109 -10.09 -27.55 -7.10
C GLY A 109 -10.08 -26.05 -7.45
N GLU A 110 -10.06 -25.70 -8.73
CA GLU A 110 -10.18 -24.31 -9.20
C GLU A 110 -11.55 -23.74 -8.84
N LEU A 111 -12.63 -24.47 -9.15
CA LEU A 111 -13.99 -24.10 -8.74
C LEU A 111 -14.11 -23.94 -7.23
N HIS A 112 -13.56 -24.88 -6.46
CA HIS A 112 -13.57 -24.79 -5.00
C HIS A 112 -12.79 -23.58 -4.48
N SER A 113 -11.64 -23.26 -5.09
CA SER A 113 -10.82 -22.10 -4.72
C SER A 113 -11.56 -20.79 -4.94
N ILE A 114 -12.27 -20.67 -6.06
CA ILE A 114 -13.01 -19.48 -6.45
C ILE A 114 -14.30 -19.33 -5.63
N LEU A 115 -15.05 -20.42 -5.43
CA LEU A 115 -16.36 -20.36 -4.78
C LEU A 115 -16.27 -20.30 -3.24
N SER A 116 -15.24 -20.91 -2.65
CA SER A 116 -15.13 -21.08 -1.19
C SER A 116 -14.27 -19.99 -0.54
N VAL A 117 -14.65 -18.72 -0.68
CA VAL A 117 -13.88 -17.56 -0.19
C VAL A 117 -14.05 -17.26 1.31
N LYS A 118 -15.13 -17.73 1.95
CA LYS A 118 -15.42 -17.45 3.37
C LYS A 118 -14.29 -17.87 4.33
N PRO A 119 -13.62 -19.02 4.16
CA PRO A 119 -12.47 -19.37 4.99
C PRO A 119 -11.30 -18.37 4.89
N THR A 120 -11.07 -17.78 3.72
CA THR A 120 -10.08 -16.70 3.55
C THR A 120 -10.49 -15.49 4.38
N TYR A 121 -11.75 -15.04 4.26
CA TYR A 121 -12.31 -13.94 5.06
C TYR A 121 -12.19 -14.19 6.57
N ASN A 122 -12.61 -15.36 7.04
CA ASN A 122 -12.57 -15.74 8.46
C ASN A 122 -11.14 -15.83 9.01
N SER A 123 -10.12 -15.93 8.15
CA SER A 123 -8.71 -15.94 8.57
C SER A 123 -8.14 -14.54 8.77
N ILE A 124 -8.85 -13.47 8.40
CA ILE A 124 -8.36 -12.10 8.61
C ILE A 124 -8.52 -11.74 10.08
N ALA A 125 -7.43 -11.31 10.73
CA ALA A 125 -7.47 -10.81 12.09
C ALA A 125 -8.02 -9.38 12.10
N VAL A 126 -9.30 -9.22 12.42
CA VAL A 126 -9.99 -7.92 12.38
C VAL A 126 -10.29 -7.40 13.77
N LYS A 127 -9.94 -6.13 14.01
CA LYS A 127 -10.39 -5.34 15.16
C LYS A 127 -11.34 -4.25 14.66
N GLN A 128 -12.60 -4.29 15.09
CA GLN A 128 -13.58 -3.26 14.77
C GLN A 128 -13.51 -2.13 15.79
N VAL A 129 -13.45 -0.88 15.31
CA VAL A 129 -13.33 0.31 16.14
C VAL A 129 -14.29 1.38 15.61
N SER A 130 -14.82 2.22 16.50
CA SER A 130 -15.62 3.39 16.08
C SER A 130 -14.70 4.47 15.49
N SER A 131 -15.13 5.17 14.43
CA SER A 131 -14.38 6.31 13.88
C SER A 131 -14.12 7.43 14.89
N LYS A 132 -14.93 7.56 15.95
CA LYS A 132 -14.69 8.52 17.03
C LYS A 132 -13.43 8.24 17.85
N GLN A 133 -12.87 7.02 17.72
CA GLN A 133 -11.59 6.61 18.28
C GLN A 133 -10.48 6.58 17.21
N ALA A 134 -10.70 7.21 16.05
CA ALA A 134 -9.67 7.46 15.05
C ALA A 134 -8.42 8.08 15.68
N PRO A 135 -7.22 7.83 15.13
CA PRO A 135 -6.01 8.54 15.55
C PRO A 135 -6.26 10.05 15.53
N THR A 136 -6.05 10.69 16.68
CA THR A 136 -6.15 12.14 16.80
C THR A 136 -4.86 12.75 16.30
N PHE A 137 -4.97 13.75 15.44
CA PHE A 137 -3.81 14.50 14.97
C PHE A 137 -3.47 15.58 15.99
N LYS A 138 -2.31 15.49 16.64
CA LYS A 138 -1.83 16.54 17.55
C LYS A 138 -0.90 17.51 16.83
N ARG A 139 -0.86 18.76 17.33
CA ARG A 139 0.07 19.78 16.82
C ARG A 139 1.51 19.33 17.06
N GLY A 140 2.31 19.25 16.00
CA GLY A 140 3.71 18.77 16.05
C GLY A 140 3.89 17.31 15.64
N GLU A 141 2.80 16.54 15.50
CA GLU A 141 2.83 15.22 14.89
C GLU A 141 2.58 15.41 13.39
N THR A 142 3.55 15.05 12.54
CA THR A 142 3.36 15.00 11.08
C THR A 142 3.40 13.54 10.70
N PRO A 143 2.25 12.89 10.45
CA PRO A 143 2.21 11.46 10.20
C PRO A 143 3.06 11.06 9.00
N ILE A 144 3.14 11.94 7.99
CA ILE A 144 4.02 11.87 6.84
C ILE A 144 4.18 13.29 6.27
N ALA A 145 5.39 13.83 6.18
CA ALA A 145 5.62 15.14 5.57
C ALA A 145 5.87 15.06 4.05
N LEU A 146 6.32 13.90 3.56
CA LEU A 146 6.69 13.67 2.17
C LEU A 146 5.89 12.56 1.51
N ALA A 147 5.16 12.89 0.44
CA ALA A 147 4.53 11.88 -0.40
C ALA A 147 5.59 11.02 -1.11
N PRO A 148 5.39 9.68 -1.25
CA PRO A 148 6.30 8.78 -1.97
C PRO A 148 6.72 9.26 -3.37
N LYS A 149 5.79 9.85 -4.14
CA LYS A 149 6.11 10.42 -5.46
C LYS A 149 7.13 11.56 -5.38
N THR A 150 7.05 12.40 -4.34
CA THR A 150 8.02 13.47 -4.10
C THR A 150 9.37 12.90 -3.68
N VAL A 151 9.38 11.87 -2.85
CA VAL A 151 10.61 11.14 -2.47
C VAL A 151 11.31 10.62 -3.73
N LEU A 152 10.61 9.88 -4.57
CA LEU A 152 11.15 9.34 -5.82
C LEU A 152 11.67 10.42 -6.75
N ASN A 153 10.95 11.54 -6.90
CA ASN A 153 11.40 12.68 -7.70
C ASN A 153 12.72 13.27 -7.17
N ARG A 154 12.83 13.47 -5.84
CA ARG A 154 14.07 13.98 -5.22
C ARG A 154 15.23 13.00 -5.39
N VAL A 155 15.00 11.72 -5.17
CA VAL A 155 16.02 10.68 -5.34
C VAL A 155 16.49 10.60 -6.79
N ARG A 156 15.56 10.66 -7.77
CA ARG A 156 15.90 10.70 -9.21
C ARG A 156 16.79 11.89 -9.57
N LYS A 157 16.57 13.05 -8.95
CA LYS A 157 17.44 14.24 -9.12
C LYS A 157 18.81 14.09 -8.45
N SER A 158 18.95 13.14 -7.51
CA SER A 158 20.21 12.86 -6.79
C SER A 158 20.95 11.64 -7.38
N VAL A 159 20.51 11.10 -8.54
CA VAL A 159 21.15 9.96 -9.23
C VAL A 159 22.58 10.28 -9.65
N SER A 160 22.92 11.56 -9.87
CA SER A 160 24.28 12.02 -10.16
C SER A 160 25.28 11.64 -9.07
N ASP A 161 24.82 11.43 -7.84
CA ASP A 161 25.65 11.06 -6.69
C ASP A 161 26.08 9.59 -6.75
N LEU A 162 25.50 8.78 -7.65
CA LEU A 162 25.87 7.38 -7.84
C LEU A 162 27.15 7.27 -8.67
N PRO A 163 28.14 6.47 -8.22
CA PRO A 163 29.29 6.14 -9.05
C PRO A 163 28.85 5.32 -10.27
N ASN A 164 29.26 5.74 -11.48
CA ASN A 164 28.83 5.12 -12.74
C ASN A 164 27.30 5.08 -12.88
N SER A 165 26.62 6.19 -12.61
CA SER A 165 25.17 6.35 -12.64
C SER A 165 24.50 5.83 -13.93
N GLN A 166 25.21 5.81 -15.06
CA GLN A 166 24.73 5.26 -16.34
C GLN A 166 24.38 3.76 -16.33
N TYR A 167 24.73 3.03 -15.26
CA TYR A 167 24.35 1.63 -15.11
C TYR A 167 23.10 1.40 -14.25
N TYR A 168 22.58 2.46 -13.64
CA TYR A 168 21.58 2.35 -12.61
C TYR A 168 20.36 3.23 -12.89
N LYS A 169 19.24 2.83 -12.28
CA LYS A 169 18.01 3.60 -12.20
C LYS A 169 17.49 3.53 -10.77
N ILE A 170 16.58 4.43 -10.43
CA ILE A 170 15.91 4.42 -9.12
C ILE A 170 14.66 3.55 -9.22
N ALA A 171 14.42 2.71 -8.20
CA ALA A 171 13.22 1.90 -8.12
C ALA A 171 11.94 2.73 -8.26
N GLY A 172 10.87 2.10 -8.73
CA GLY A 172 9.55 2.73 -8.86
C GLY A 172 8.81 2.91 -7.54
N THR A 173 9.31 2.28 -6.47
CA THR A 173 8.69 2.20 -5.15
C THR A 173 9.60 2.78 -4.07
N VAL A 174 9.00 3.17 -2.96
CA VAL A 174 9.72 3.53 -1.73
C VAL A 174 9.30 2.55 -0.64
N GLN A 175 10.16 2.39 0.35
CA GLN A 175 9.90 1.54 1.50
C GLN A 175 9.87 2.39 2.76
N ALA A 176 8.79 2.35 3.54
CA ALA A 176 8.74 3.01 4.84
C ALA A 176 9.43 2.13 5.89
N GLN A 177 10.20 2.76 6.79
CA GLN A 177 10.90 2.06 7.87
C GLN A 177 11.19 2.98 9.05
N TYR A 178 11.23 2.44 10.26
CA TYR A 178 11.82 3.09 11.44
C TYR A 178 13.27 2.62 11.62
N LEU A 179 14.22 3.43 11.18
CA LEU A 179 15.64 3.16 11.38
C LEU A 179 16.18 3.97 12.56
N HIS A 180 16.68 3.29 13.60
CA HIS A 180 17.12 3.90 14.86
C HIS A 180 16.06 4.84 15.47
N GLY A 181 14.78 4.46 15.40
CA GLY A 181 13.66 5.24 15.91
C GLY A 181 13.26 6.45 15.07
N LYS A 182 13.87 6.64 13.89
CA LYS A 182 13.53 7.71 12.95
C LYS A 182 12.76 7.14 11.76
N ALA A 183 11.63 7.76 11.44
CA ALA A 183 10.85 7.42 10.25
C ALA A 183 11.61 7.85 8.98
N VAL A 184 11.96 6.88 8.15
CA VAL A 184 12.70 7.07 6.91
C VAL A 184 11.99 6.37 5.76
N TYR A 185 12.22 6.88 4.55
CA TYR A 185 11.98 6.12 3.33
C TYR A 185 13.29 5.59 2.78
N ILE A 186 13.32 4.30 2.48
CA ILE A 186 14.39 3.61 1.78
C ILE A 186 14.02 3.49 0.30
N VAL A 187 14.94 3.84 -0.58
CA VAL A 187 14.72 3.76 -2.03
C VAL A 187 15.83 2.91 -2.65
N PRO A 188 15.49 1.70 -3.15
CA PRO A 188 16.45 0.83 -3.80
C PRO A 188 17.03 1.44 -5.07
N VAL A 189 18.30 1.13 -5.32
CA VAL A 189 18.92 1.34 -6.62
C VAL A 189 18.80 0.04 -7.43
N GLU A 190 18.44 0.18 -8.69
CA GLU A 190 18.21 -0.91 -9.63
C GLU A 190 19.20 -0.82 -10.80
N TYR A 191 19.49 -1.95 -11.44
CA TYR A 191 20.19 -1.96 -12.71
C TYR A 191 19.28 -1.39 -13.81
N GLN A 192 19.84 -0.56 -14.69
CA GLN A 192 19.09 -0.05 -15.85
C GLN A 192 18.73 -1.16 -16.85
N GLY A 193 19.52 -2.24 -16.91
CA GLY A 193 19.26 -3.40 -17.76
C GLY A 193 20.35 -4.46 -17.67
N PHE A 194 20.24 -5.50 -18.51
CA PHE A 194 21.13 -6.66 -18.48
C PHE A 194 22.62 -6.31 -18.67
N PHE A 195 22.95 -5.54 -19.72
CA PHE A 195 24.34 -5.16 -19.99
C PHE A 195 24.91 -4.25 -18.90
N ALA A 196 24.08 -3.37 -18.33
CA ALA A 196 24.45 -2.54 -17.20
C ALA A 196 24.80 -3.41 -15.98
N MET A 197 23.98 -4.43 -15.66
CA MET A 197 24.27 -5.40 -14.60
C MET A 197 25.60 -6.13 -14.83
N LEU A 198 25.90 -6.55 -16.07
CA LEU A 198 27.16 -7.23 -16.40
C LEU A 198 28.39 -6.34 -16.16
N LYS A 199 28.28 -5.04 -16.48
CA LYS A 199 29.36 -4.06 -16.29
C LYS A 199 29.52 -3.64 -14.83
N ALA A 200 28.42 -3.28 -14.18
CA ALA A 200 28.39 -2.81 -12.79
C ALA A 200 28.72 -3.89 -11.77
N LYS A 201 28.29 -5.14 -12.01
CA LYS A 201 28.44 -6.34 -11.15
C LYS A 201 27.77 -6.27 -9.78
N THR A 202 27.62 -5.10 -9.17
CA THR A 202 26.98 -4.87 -7.86
C THR A 202 26.19 -3.57 -7.89
N ILE A 203 25.14 -3.48 -7.08
CA ILE A 203 24.51 -2.21 -6.75
C ILE A 203 25.40 -1.51 -5.70
N PRO A 204 25.76 -0.22 -5.84
CA PRO A 204 26.68 0.45 -4.91
C PRO A 204 26.07 0.73 -3.53
N GLY A 205 24.74 0.78 -3.43
CA GLY A 205 24.03 1.17 -2.22
C GLY A 205 22.56 1.51 -2.47
N TYR A 206 21.95 2.24 -1.54
CA TYR A 206 20.56 2.67 -1.60
C TYR A 206 20.43 4.13 -1.13
N PHE A 207 19.31 4.77 -1.47
CA PHE A 207 19.01 6.10 -0.95
C PHE A 207 18.13 6.01 0.29
N MET A 208 18.35 6.95 1.21
CA MET A 208 17.55 7.14 2.41
C MET A 208 17.12 8.60 2.48
N ILE A 209 15.88 8.85 2.87
CA ILE A 209 15.35 10.18 3.12
C ILE A 209 14.50 10.19 4.38
N ASP A 210 14.56 11.27 5.14
CA ASP A 210 13.71 11.47 6.30
C ASP A 210 12.24 11.64 5.87
N ALA A 211 11.33 10.86 6.44
CA ALA A 211 9.91 10.89 6.07
C ALA A 211 9.12 12.02 6.76
N THR A 212 9.68 12.61 7.81
CA THR A 212 9.03 13.60 8.70
C THR A 212 9.38 15.04 8.36
N SER A 213 10.41 15.27 7.54
CA SER A 213 10.85 16.62 7.15
C SER A 213 10.50 16.96 5.69
N GLN A 214 9.68 18.00 5.49
CA GLN A 214 9.31 18.51 4.16
C GLN A 214 10.55 18.92 3.34
N ASN A 215 11.62 19.39 3.98
CA ASN A 215 12.84 19.85 3.32
C ASN A 215 13.95 18.79 3.29
N ALA A 216 13.65 17.54 3.65
CA ALA A 216 14.65 16.47 3.64
C ALA A 216 15.26 16.27 2.25
N THR A 217 16.58 16.13 2.22
CA THR A 217 17.33 15.75 1.02
C THR A 217 17.64 14.26 1.04
N PRO A 218 17.62 13.57 -0.11
CA PRO A 218 18.09 12.20 -0.20
C PRO A 218 19.55 12.09 0.23
N LYS A 219 19.88 11.02 0.94
CA LYS A 219 21.25 10.64 1.28
C LYS A 219 21.57 9.30 0.66
N PHE A 220 22.65 9.23 -0.10
CA PHE A 220 23.12 7.97 -0.65
C PHE A 220 23.99 7.21 0.37
N ILE A 221 23.61 5.98 0.68
CA ILE A 221 24.29 5.13 1.64
C ILE A 221 25.10 4.06 0.90
N HIS A 222 26.42 4.10 1.05
CA HIS A 222 27.36 3.21 0.38
C HIS A 222 27.42 1.84 1.09
N LYS A 223 26.53 0.93 0.69
CA LYS A 223 26.43 -0.45 1.20
C LYS A 223 26.21 -1.39 0.03
N PRO A 224 27.27 -1.83 -0.67
CA PRO A 224 27.11 -2.59 -1.90
C PRO A 224 26.39 -3.93 -1.70
N TYR A 225 25.49 -4.26 -2.62
CA TYR A 225 24.77 -5.54 -2.61
C TYR A 225 24.59 -6.10 -4.02
N LYS A 226 24.36 -7.41 -4.13
CA LYS A 226 24.39 -8.14 -5.40
C LYS A 226 23.01 -8.60 -5.84
N TYR A 227 22.16 -8.95 -4.89
CA TYR A 227 20.82 -9.46 -5.15
C TYR A 227 19.83 -8.30 -5.16
N THR A 228 19.09 -8.15 -6.25
CA THR A 228 18.08 -7.10 -6.41
C THR A 228 16.98 -7.57 -7.35
N THR A 229 15.79 -7.00 -7.24
CA THR A 229 14.62 -7.29 -8.08
C THR A 229 14.86 -6.97 -9.56
N SER A 230 15.75 -6.02 -9.86
CA SER A 230 16.12 -5.69 -11.24
C SER A 230 17.22 -6.58 -11.83
N ALA A 231 17.79 -7.50 -11.05
CA ALA A 231 18.90 -8.32 -11.51
C ALA A 231 18.41 -9.49 -12.38
N TYR A 232 19.33 -10.05 -13.16
CA TYR A 232 19.02 -11.17 -14.05
C TYR A 232 19.53 -12.49 -13.47
N PHE A 233 18.90 -13.57 -13.90
CA PHE A 233 19.30 -14.95 -13.63
C PHE A 233 19.46 -15.23 -12.12
N GLY A 234 20.56 -15.86 -11.70
CA GLY A 234 20.77 -16.28 -10.32
C GLY A 234 21.00 -15.15 -9.32
N ARG A 235 21.04 -13.88 -9.76
CA ARG A 235 21.16 -12.68 -8.90
C ARG A 235 19.84 -11.96 -8.68
N ASP A 236 18.82 -12.32 -9.45
CA ASP A 236 17.46 -11.84 -9.24
C ASP A 236 16.93 -12.28 -7.87
N THR A 237 16.35 -11.32 -7.14
CA THR A 237 15.80 -11.55 -5.80
C THR A 237 14.66 -12.56 -5.84
N GLU A 238 13.69 -12.40 -6.74
CA GLU A 238 12.52 -13.27 -6.78
C GLU A 238 12.91 -14.71 -7.11
N ARG A 239 13.78 -14.91 -8.11
CA ARG A 239 14.29 -16.24 -8.46
C ARG A 239 15.09 -16.87 -7.33
N LYS A 240 15.83 -16.08 -6.56
CA LYS A 240 16.61 -16.57 -5.40
C LYS A 240 15.68 -17.00 -4.26
N LEU A 241 14.67 -16.18 -3.94
CA LEU A 241 13.62 -16.49 -2.97
C LEU A 241 12.85 -17.74 -3.37
N TYR A 242 12.38 -17.78 -4.62
CA TYR A 242 11.72 -18.94 -5.24
C TYR A 242 12.61 -20.16 -5.05
N ARG A 243 13.84 -20.20 -5.55
CA ARG A 243 14.68 -21.41 -5.49
C ARG A 243 14.96 -21.91 -4.06
N ASN A 244 15.19 -21.02 -3.10
CA ASN A 244 15.62 -21.39 -1.76
C ASN A 244 14.47 -21.73 -0.80
N ASN A 245 13.22 -21.44 -1.20
CA ASN A 245 12.04 -21.59 -0.34
C ASN A 245 10.93 -22.40 -1.07
N PRO A 246 11.19 -23.68 -1.45
CA PRO A 246 10.29 -24.47 -2.29
C PRO A 246 8.88 -24.66 -1.70
N GLN A 247 8.76 -24.71 -0.38
CA GLN A 247 7.48 -24.91 0.32
C GLN A 247 6.61 -23.66 0.48
N TRP A 248 7.10 -22.48 0.06
CA TRP A 248 6.42 -21.20 0.28
C TRP A 248 5.99 -20.59 -1.06
N LEU A 249 4.80 -20.01 -1.07
CA LEU A 249 4.23 -19.27 -2.19
C LEU A 249 4.33 -17.78 -1.89
N LYS A 250 4.74 -17.01 -2.89
CA LYS A 250 4.62 -15.55 -2.89
C LYS A 250 3.16 -15.16 -2.73
N LEU A 251 2.88 -14.16 -1.89
CA LEU A 251 1.55 -13.58 -1.74
C LEU A 251 1.58 -12.17 -2.35
N GLY A 252 0.55 -11.81 -3.11
CA GLY A 252 0.52 -10.59 -3.90
C GLY A 252 1.40 -10.61 -5.16
N ASP A 253 1.21 -9.60 -6.00
CA ASP A 253 1.88 -9.45 -7.29
C ASP A 253 3.09 -8.49 -7.21
N GLY A 254 3.23 -7.74 -6.11
CA GLY A 254 4.32 -6.80 -5.84
C GLY A 254 5.64 -7.51 -5.54
N GLY A 255 6.76 -6.83 -5.72
CA GLY A 255 8.09 -7.42 -5.47
C GLY A 255 8.49 -7.36 -3.99
N ALA A 256 9.51 -8.15 -3.61
CA ALA A 256 10.14 -8.05 -2.30
C ALA A 256 10.53 -6.60 -1.97
N GLN A 257 10.35 -6.21 -0.71
CA GLN A 257 10.64 -4.87 -0.21
C GLN A 257 12.04 -4.79 0.42
N LEU A 258 12.76 -3.67 0.25
CA LEU A 258 14.12 -3.51 0.78
C LEU A 258 14.11 -2.83 2.15
N GLU A 259 14.42 -3.59 3.20
CA GLU A 259 14.57 -3.08 4.55
C GLU A 259 16.04 -3.10 5.01
N ILE A 260 16.39 -2.18 5.89
CA ILE A 260 17.76 -1.94 6.33
C ILE A 260 17.91 -2.30 7.81
N ASP A 261 18.90 -3.10 8.17
CA ASP A 261 19.20 -3.35 9.58
C ASP A 261 19.88 -2.14 10.25
N ASN A 262 20.05 -2.18 11.57
CA ASN A 262 20.70 -1.10 12.31
C ASN A 262 22.18 -0.86 11.90
N ASP A 263 22.84 -1.87 11.32
CA ASP A 263 24.21 -1.76 10.82
C ASP A 263 24.27 -1.20 9.38
N GLY A 264 23.11 -0.89 8.79
CA GLY A 264 22.95 -0.37 7.44
C GLY A 264 22.96 -1.45 6.35
N ASN A 265 22.91 -2.73 6.70
CA ASN A 265 22.92 -3.83 5.73
C ASN A 265 21.53 -4.02 5.12
N PRO A 266 21.44 -4.19 3.78
CA PRO A 266 20.17 -4.36 3.09
C PRO A 266 19.65 -5.80 3.11
N TYR A 267 18.34 -5.94 3.34
CA TYR A 267 17.60 -7.19 3.31
C TYR A 267 16.33 -7.05 2.46
N TRP A 268 16.08 -8.05 1.61
CA TRP A 268 14.80 -8.18 0.90
C TRP A 268 13.82 -8.95 1.79
N VAL A 269 12.64 -8.39 1.98
CA VAL A 269 11.55 -8.90 2.81
C VAL A 269 10.39 -9.26 1.89
N GLU A 270 9.88 -10.49 2.04
CA GLU A 270 8.82 -11.04 1.18
C GLU A 270 7.77 -11.76 2.04
N THR A 271 6.50 -11.39 1.85
CA THR A 271 5.38 -12.06 2.51
C THR A 271 5.03 -13.34 1.77
N VAL A 272 4.95 -14.46 2.49
CA VAL A 272 4.66 -15.76 1.89
C VAL A 272 3.63 -16.57 2.66
N TYR A 273 3.00 -17.51 1.96
CA TYR A 273 1.99 -18.40 2.53
C TYR A 273 2.11 -19.83 2.00
N LYS A 274 1.32 -20.72 2.60
CA LYS A 274 0.96 -22.02 2.02
C LYS A 274 -0.51 -22.00 1.72
N SER A 275 -0.89 -22.38 0.51
CA SER A 275 -2.30 -22.46 0.16
C SER A 275 -2.99 -23.61 0.89
N ALA A 276 -4.32 -23.54 0.96
CA ALA A 276 -5.12 -24.67 1.41
C ALA A 276 -4.95 -25.89 0.48
N PHE A 277 -5.16 -27.10 1.01
CA PHE A 277 -5.05 -28.33 0.23
C PHE A 277 -5.96 -28.30 -1.00
N LEU A 278 -5.41 -28.64 -2.18
CA LEU A 278 -6.07 -28.58 -3.48
C LEU A 278 -6.79 -27.25 -3.75
N SER A 279 -6.16 -26.14 -3.36
CA SER A 279 -6.75 -24.82 -3.53
C SER A 279 -5.69 -23.72 -3.62
N HIS A 280 -6.07 -22.55 -4.16
CA HIS A 280 -5.29 -21.31 -4.14
C HIS A 280 -5.56 -20.43 -2.92
N ARG A 281 -6.48 -20.84 -2.04
CA ARG A 281 -6.94 -20.00 -0.93
C ARG A 281 -5.84 -19.72 0.09
N ILE A 282 -5.85 -18.48 0.56
CA ILE A 282 -4.93 -17.92 1.54
C ILE A 282 -5.50 -18.10 2.95
N ASN A 283 -4.62 -18.30 3.91
CA ASN A 283 -4.95 -18.20 5.33
C ASN A 283 -4.04 -17.16 5.97
N TYR A 284 -4.59 -15.97 6.24
CA TYR A 284 -3.84 -14.82 6.74
C TYR A 284 -3.25 -15.03 8.15
N GLN A 285 -3.76 -15.97 8.95
CA GLN A 285 -3.17 -16.32 10.26
C GLN A 285 -1.88 -17.15 10.11
N LYS A 286 -1.66 -17.78 8.95
CA LYS A 286 -0.54 -18.69 8.70
C LYS A 286 0.56 -18.07 7.84
N LEU A 287 0.51 -16.76 7.62
CA LEU A 287 1.56 -16.04 6.90
C LEU A 287 2.94 -16.21 7.55
N ARG A 288 3.94 -16.09 6.69
CA ARG A 288 5.36 -16.10 7.03
C ARG A 288 6.04 -14.99 6.24
N VAL A 289 7.25 -14.68 6.68
CA VAL A 289 8.09 -13.70 6.01
C VAL A 289 9.42 -14.33 5.71
N ILE A 290 9.88 -14.22 4.47
CA ILE A 290 11.24 -14.60 4.10
C ILE A 290 12.08 -13.33 4.11
N VAL A 291 13.14 -13.35 4.90
CA VAL A 291 14.13 -12.28 4.95
C VAL A 291 15.40 -12.78 4.26
N MET A 292 15.84 -12.08 3.23
CA MET A 292 17.02 -12.41 2.44
C MET A 292 18.07 -11.31 2.54
N ASN A 293 19.27 -11.65 2.99
CA ASN A 293 20.39 -10.72 2.95
C ASN A 293 20.73 -10.37 1.49
N ALA A 294 20.67 -9.10 1.10
CA ALA A 294 20.85 -8.68 -0.30
C ALA A 294 22.31 -8.80 -0.80
N VAL A 295 23.27 -8.96 0.11
CA VAL A 295 24.69 -9.17 -0.20
C VAL A 295 24.97 -10.65 -0.47
N THR A 296 24.59 -11.54 0.45
CA THR A 296 24.93 -12.97 0.41
C THR A 296 23.86 -13.83 -0.28
N GLY A 297 22.62 -13.37 -0.33
CA GLY A 297 21.47 -14.13 -0.81
C GLY A 297 21.05 -15.26 0.14
N THR A 298 21.53 -15.27 1.38
CA THR A 298 21.07 -16.18 2.43
C THR A 298 19.67 -15.80 2.85
N THR A 299 18.76 -16.78 2.90
CA THR A 299 17.35 -16.61 3.23
C THR A 299 17.02 -17.25 4.57
N LYS A 300 16.16 -16.62 5.37
CA LYS A 300 15.56 -17.22 6.56
C LYS A 300 14.08 -16.90 6.63
N THR A 301 13.26 -17.91 6.95
CA THR A 301 11.82 -17.75 7.10
C THR A 301 11.45 -17.55 8.56
N TYR A 302 10.53 -16.61 8.81
CA TYR A 302 10.06 -16.26 10.14
C TYR A 302 8.53 -16.33 10.22
N LYS A 303 8.03 -16.62 11.43
CA LYS A 303 6.65 -16.27 11.78
C LYS A 303 6.58 -14.76 11.98
N LEU A 304 5.44 -14.12 11.69
CA LEU A 304 5.24 -12.68 11.92
C LEU A 304 5.61 -12.26 13.36
N ALA A 305 5.20 -13.04 14.36
CA ALA A 305 5.52 -12.78 15.77
C ALA A 305 7.03 -12.84 16.10
N ASN A 306 7.83 -13.52 15.28
CA ASN A 306 9.26 -13.77 15.52
C ASN A 306 10.16 -13.03 14.52
N LEU A 307 9.63 -12.02 13.83
CA LEU A 307 10.40 -11.21 12.89
C LEU A 307 11.58 -10.52 13.59
N PRO A 308 12.74 -10.37 12.93
CA PRO A 308 13.81 -9.51 13.43
C PRO A 308 13.29 -8.09 13.74
N LYS A 309 13.90 -7.41 14.70
CA LYS A 309 13.44 -6.09 15.14
C LYS A 309 13.49 -5.02 14.05
N PHE A 310 14.42 -5.15 13.11
CA PHE A 310 14.58 -4.18 12.02
C PHE A 310 13.53 -4.31 10.91
N VAL A 311 12.75 -5.41 10.88
CA VAL A 311 11.73 -5.65 9.85
C VAL A 311 10.42 -4.99 10.27
N ASP A 312 10.12 -3.80 9.77
CA ASP A 312 8.90 -3.08 10.10
C ASP A 312 7.71 -3.54 9.26
N GLU A 313 7.94 -3.95 8.00
CA GLU A 313 6.92 -4.34 7.03
C GLU A 313 7.03 -5.83 6.72
N GLY A 314 6.61 -6.65 7.69
CA GLY A 314 6.50 -8.11 7.50
C GLY A 314 5.37 -8.52 6.55
N ILE A 315 4.38 -7.65 6.36
CA ILE A 315 3.33 -7.69 5.35
C ILE A 315 3.67 -6.59 4.37
N THR A 316 3.80 -6.93 3.10
CA THR A 316 4.08 -5.98 2.02
C THR A 316 2.82 -5.19 1.65
N SER A 317 2.98 -4.01 1.02
CA SER A 317 1.88 -3.10 0.68
C SER A 317 0.82 -3.74 -0.23
N ASP A 318 1.24 -4.52 -1.22
CA ASP A 318 0.38 -5.26 -2.13
C ASP A 318 -0.44 -6.35 -1.40
N VAL A 319 0.16 -7.04 -0.44
CA VAL A 319 -0.54 -8.01 0.40
C VAL A 319 -1.53 -7.32 1.32
N ALA A 320 -1.21 -6.15 1.84
CA ALA A 320 -2.16 -5.35 2.61
C ALA A 320 -3.34 -4.88 1.74
N ALA A 321 -3.10 -4.50 0.49
CA ALA A 321 -4.15 -4.17 -0.48
C ALA A 321 -5.04 -5.38 -0.79
N GLU A 322 -4.45 -6.55 -1.05
CA GLU A 322 -5.19 -7.80 -1.25
C GLU A 322 -6.00 -8.19 -0.01
N LEU A 323 -5.44 -8.03 1.19
CA LEU A 323 -6.13 -8.25 2.46
C LEU A 323 -7.35 -7.34 2.61
N ASN A 324 -7.23 -6.06 2.28
CA ASN A 324 -8.34 -5.11 2.31
C ASN A 324 -9.43 -5.45 1.28
N ASN A 325 -9.05 -5.82 0.07
CA ASN A 325 -10.00 -6.31 -0.95
C ASN A 325 -10.76 -7.56 -0.47
N ASN A 326 -10.03 -8.55 0.07
CA ASN A 326 -10.64 -9.78 0.56
C ASN A 326 -11.53 -9.53 1.79
N TYR A 327 -11.14 -8.61 2.69
CA TYR A 327 -11.99 -8.18 3.80
C TYR A 327 -13.30 -7.52 3.31
N GLY A 328 -13.20 -6.69 2.27
CA GLY A 328 -14.33 -5.93 1.73
C GLY A 328 -15.33 -6.75 0.89
N SER A 329 -14.84 -7.72 0.12
CA SER A 329 -15.64 -8.47 -0.85
C SER A 329 -16.11 -9.85 -0.34
N TYR A 330 -15.36 -10.54 0.53
CA TYR A 330 -15.62 -11.94 0.85
C TYR A 330 -16.53 -12.19 2.07
N GLN A 331 -16.95 -11.14 2.77
CA GLN A 331 -17.77 -11.23 3.99
C GLN A 331 -18.97 -12.17 3.84
N HIS A 332 -19.71 -12.05 2.73
CA HIS A 332 -20.92 -12.84 2.46
C HIS A 332 -20.70 -13.96 1.42
N GLY A 333 -19.46 -14.27 1.07
CA GLY A 333 -19.10 -15.32 0.10
C GLY A 333 -19.08 -14.86 -1.36
N PHE A 334 -18.68 -15.77 -2.25
CA PHE A 334 -18.39 -15.48 -3.66
C PHE A 334 -19.57 -14.85 -4.41
N TRP A 335 -20.76 -15.45 -4.33
CA TRP A 335 -21.94 -14.97 -5.06
C TRP A 335 -22.37 -13.57 -4.66
N ASN A 336 -22.09 -13.15 -3.42
CA ASN A 336 -22.40 -11.79 -2.98
C ASN A 336 -21.57 -10.74 -3.72
N GLN A 337 -20.32 -11.02 -4.06
CA GLN A 337 -19.47 -10.08 -4.78
C GLN A 337 -20.05 -9.68 -6.15
N PHE A 338 -20.77 -10.59 -6.81
CA PHE A 338 -21.29 -10.39 -8.17
C PHE A 338 -22.78 -10.07 -8.22
N LEU A 339 -23.59 -10.75 -7.40
CA LEU A 339 -25.05 -10.70 -7.48
C LEU A 339 -25.65 -9.81 -6.39
N GLY A 340 -25.37 -10.15 -5.12
CA GLY A 340 -26.06 -9.53 -3.98
C GLY A 340 -25.51 -8.17 -3.57
N LYS A 341 -24.19 -7.98 -3.70
CA LYS A 341 -23.40 -6.82 -3.27
C LYS A 341 -23.81 -6.26 -1.89
N THR A 342 -24.30 -7.13 -1.02
CA THR A 342 -24.77 -6.79 0.33
C THR A 342 -23.56 -6.53 1.22
N ASP A 343 -23.58 -5.45 2.00
CA ASP A 343 -22.49 -5.00 2.88
C ASP A 343 -21.09 -4.94 2.24
N MET A 344 -21.01 -4.86 0.92
CA MET A 344 -19.73 -4.84 0.21
C MET A 344 -19.02 -3.52 0.47
N LYS A 345 -17.74 -3.60 0.81
CA LYS A 345 -16.88 -2.44 1.09
C LYS A 345 -15.76 -2.49 0.06
N GLU A 346 -15.71 -1.52 -0.84
CA GLU A 346 -14.68 -1.49 -1.87
C GLU A 346 -13.57 -0.52 -1.44
N PRO A 347 -12.31 -0.96 -1.30
CA PRO A 347 -11.20 -0.05 -1.09
C PRO A 347 -11.09 0.96 -2.23
N THR A 348 -10.87 2.24 -1.91
CA THR A 348 -10.77 3.29 -2.94
C THR A 348 -9.47 3.23 -3.75
N ASN A 349 -8.45 2.52 -3.23
CA ASN A 349 -7.13 2.35 -3.84
C ASN A 349 -6.41 3.68 -4.15
N ASN A 350 -6.67 4.73 -3.36
CA ASN A 350 -6.07 6.06 -3.55
C ASN A 350 -4.68 6.23 -2.93
N GLY A 351 -4.19 5.22 -2.22
CA GLY A 351 -2.84 5.22 -1.65
C GLY A 351 -1.73 5.16 -2.71
N PRO A 352 -0.55 5.73 -2.42
CA PRO A 352 0.56 5.79 -3.38
C PRO A 352 1.27 4.46 -3.62
N GLU A 353 1.06 3.44 -2.77
CA GLU A 353 1.75 2.15 -2.79
C GLU A 353 0.70 1.03 -2.88
N ASP A 354 0.52 0.44 -4.07
CA ASP A 354 -0.46 -0.64 -4.32
C ASP A 354 -1.92 -0.32 -3.87
N GLY A 355 -2.27 0.97 -3.80
CA GLY A 355 -3.58 1.43 -3.35
C GLY A 355 -3.68 1.71 -1.85
N VAL A 356 -2.62 1.46 -1.07
CA VAL A 356 -2.51 1.79 0.36
C VAL A 356 -1.46 2.88 0.64
N THR A 357 -1.53 3.50 1.82
CA THR A 357 -0.57 4.53 2.28
C THR A 357 0.11 4.07 3.57
N SER A 358 1.43 3.99 3.57
CA SER A 358 2.21 3.68 4.78
C SER A 358 2.17 4.82 5.81
N ILE A 359 1.61 4.58 6.99
CA ILE A 359 1.47 5.52 8.09
C ILE A 359 2.47 5.18 9.20
N PHE A 360 3.30 6.16 9.56
CA PHE A 360 4.17 6.09 10.74
C PHE A 360 3.36 6.36 12.01
N ASN A 361 3.08 5.32 12.80
CA ASN A 361 2.31 5.45 14.03
C ASN A 361 3.20 5.95 15.18
N ALA A 362 2.61 6.71 16.11
CA ALA A 362 3.32 7.27 17.27
C ALA A 362 3.97 6.21 18.19
N ASN A 363 3.51 4.96 18.16
CA ASN A 363 4.09 3.85 18.93
C ASN A 363 5.31 3.20 18.23
N GLY A 364 5.84 3.78 17.15
CA GLY A 364 6.99 3.25 16.43
C GLY A 364 6.66 2.05 15.54
N THR A 365 5.40 1.89 15.11
CA THR A 365 4.98 0.85 14.16
C THR A 365 4.48 1.47 12.86
N ILE A 366 4.46 0.70 11.78
CA ILE A 366 3.90 1.13 10.50
C ILE A 366 2.55 0.44 10.26
N SER A 367 1.59 1.20 9.73
CA SER A 367 0.28 0.70 9.31
C SER A 367 -0.03 1.14 7.89
N TYR A 368 -0.66 0.29 7.09
CA TYR A 368 -1.18 0.66 5.78
C TYR A 368 -2.61 1.17 5.88
N PHE A 369 -2.81 2.41 5.44
CA PHE A 369 -4.10 3.09 5.38
C PHE A 369 -4.76 2.91 4.02
N THR A 370 -6.06 2.61 4.02
CA THR A 370 -6.97 2.78 2.87
C THR A 370 -8.39 2.99 3.38
N ASP A 371 -9.20 3.73 2.65
CA ASP A 371 -10.61 3.93 2.93
C ASP A 371 -11.51 3.10 2.00
N PHE A 372 -12.75 2.90 2.43
CA PHE A 372 -13.72 2.06 1.76
C PHE A 372 -14.94 2.87 1.35
N THR A 373 -15.42 2.63 0.14
CA THR A 373 -16.65 3.19 -0.39
C THR A 373 -17.67 2.08 -0.67
N ASN A 374 -18.91 2.47 -0.95
CA ASN A 374 -19.94 1.53 -1.36
C ASN A 374 -19.91 1.36 -2.89
N PRO A 375 -19.64 0.15 -3.40
CA PRO A 375 -19.56 -0.16 -4.84
C PRO A 375 -20.87 0.08 -5.60
N ASN A 376 -22.01 0.13 -4.89
CA ASN A 376 -23.33 0.29 -5.51
C ASN A 376 -23.75 1.75 -5.69
N THR A 377 -23.02 2.69 -5.10
CA THR A 377 -23.38 4.10 -5.12
C THR A 377 -22.29 4.89 -5.82
N LYS A 378 -22.66 5.74 -6.77
CA LYS A 378 -21.77 6.79 -7.29
C LYS A 378 -21.54 7.93 -6.28
N SER A 379 -21.94 7.73 -5.01
CA SER A 379 -21.72 8.72 -3.97
C SER A 379 -20.28 8.62 -3.50
N ASP A 380 -19.58 9.75 -3.49
CA ASP A 380 -18.25 9.91 -2.91
C ASP A 380 -18.31 9.82 -1.37
N SER A 381 -18.90 8.77 -0.81
CA SER A 381 -19.19 8.61 0.62
C SER A 381 -18.45 7.41 1.20
N ALA A 382 -17.66 7.66 2.23
CA ALA A 382 -16.87 6.61 2.88
C ALA A 382 -17.75 5.80 3.85
N LEU A 383 -17.60 4.47 3.79
CA LEU A 383 -18.13 3.53 4.78
C LEU A 383 -17.22 3.40 6.02
N GLY A 384 -16.01 3.95 5.93
CA GLY A 384 -14.95 3.80 6.92
C GLY A 384 -13.58 3.65 6.28
N TYR A 385 -12.60 3.35 7.11
CA TYR A 385 -11.23 3.11 6.66
C TYR A 385 -10.56 2.01 7.49
N SER A 386 -9.51 1.41 6.93
CA SER A 386 -8.69 0.42 7.62
C SER A 386 -7.28 0.92 7.87
N MET A 387 -6.70 0.44 8.97
CA MET A 387 -5.25 0.42 9.21
C MET A 387 -4.81 -1.04 9.34
N VAL A 388 -4.04 -1.55 8.38
CA VAL A 388 -3.42 -2.88 8.46
C VAL A 388 -2.04 -2.72 9.06
N ASN A 389 -1.79 -3.31 10.23
CA ASN A 389 -0.46 -3.23 10.84
C ASN A 389 0.58 -3.96 9.97
N ALA A 390 1.58 -3.24 9.45
CA ALA A 390 2.52 -3.76 8.46
C ALA A 390 3.40 -4.90 9.00
N ARG A 391 3.59 -5.01 10.32
CA ARG A 391 4.39 -6.09 10.92
C ARG A 391 3.59 -7.36 11.21
N THR A 392 2.31 -7.22 11.59
CA THR A 392 1.49 -8.32 12.12
C THR A 392 0.33 -8.74 11.23
N GLY A 393 -0.06 -7.92 10.27
CA GLY A 393 -1.22 -8.14 9.40
C GLY A 393 -2.58 -7.97 10.07
N GLN A 394 -2.64 -7.47 11.32
CA GLN A 394 -3.91 -7.17 11.97
C GLN A 394 -4.58 -5.98 11.28
N LEU A 395 -5.81 -6.18 10.80
CA LEU A 395 -6.65 -5.14 10.22
C LEU A 395 -7.47 -4.48 11.33
N THR A 396 -7.33 -3.16 11.49
CA THR A 396 -8.24 -2.37 12.32
C THR A 396 -9.17 -1.58 11.42
N TYR A 397 -10.48 -1.85 11.48
CA TYR A 397 -11.49 -1.13 10.69
C TYR A 397 -12.19 -0.08 11.53
N TYR A 398 -12.19 1.15 11.04
CA TYR A 398 -12.84 2.31 11.65
C TYR A 398 -14.10 2.63 10.85
N LYS A 399 -15.26 2.27 11.40
CA LYS A 399 -16.55 2.54 10.74
C LYS A 399 -16.83 4.04 10.79
N ALA A 400 -17.06 4.65 9.63
CA ALA A 400 -17.47 6.04 9.48
C ALA A 400 -18.81 6.12 8.75
N ASN A 401 -19.59 7.17 9.04
CA ASN A 401 -20.87 7.43 8.37
C ASN A 401 -20.93 8.92 8.05
N GLY A 402 -21.50 9.27 6.90
CA GLY A 402 -21.78 10.67 6.53
C GLY A 402 -20.53 11.49 6.24
N ILE A 403 -19.42 10.84 5.88
CA ILE A 403 -18.19 11.51 5.45
C ILE A 403 -17.91 11.19 3.98
N MET A 404 -17.22 12.08 3.29
CA MET A 404 -16.76 11.83 1.93
C MET A 404 -15.60 10.82 1.91
N ASP A 405 -15.50 10.04 0.83
CA ASP A 405 -14.34 9.18 0.59
C ASP A 405 -13.15 9.97 0.02
N SER A 406 -12.00 9.30 -0.05
CA SER A 406 -10.76 9.91 -0.50
C SER A 406 -10.76 10.27 -1.98
N SER A 407 -11.62 9.65 -2.80
CA SER A 407 -11.80 10.01 -4.22
C SER A 407 -12.52 11.36 -4.32
N GLY A 408 -13.61 11.54 -3.57
CA GLY A 408 -14.31 12.81 -3.43
C GLY A 408 -13.41 13.91 -2.89
N ALA A 409 -12.65 13.62 -1.82
CA ALA A 409 -11.73 14.58 -1.23
C ALA A 409 -10.65 15.05 -2.22
N LYS A 410 -10.04 14.13 -2.97
CA LYS A 410 -9.08 14.46 -4.03
C LYS A 410 -9.73 15.28 -5.14
N SER A 411 -10.93 14.92 -5.56
CA SER A 411 -11.69 15.65 -6.59
C SER A 411 -11.95 17.09 -6.15
N ASN A 412 -12.44 17.29 -4.92
CA ASN A 412 -12.67 18.61 -4.33
C ASN A 412 -11.38 19.46 -4.31
N ALA A 413 -10.29 18.92 -3.77
CA ALA A 413 -9.02 19.63 -3.72
C ALA A 413 -8.48 19.98 -5.12
N ASN A 414 -8.62 19.06 -6.10
CA ASN A 414 -8.17 19.29 -7.48
C ASN A 414 -8.91 20.43 -8.18
N GLN A 415 -10.18 20.69 -7.83
CA GLN A 415 -10.94 21.81 -8.42
C GLN A 415 -10.29 23.15 -8.09
N ASN A 416 -9.76 23.30 -6.88
CA ASN A 416 -9.08 24.53 -6.42
C ASN A 416 -7.73 24.77 -7.11
N TYR A 417 -7.13 23.74 -7.74
CA TYR A 417 -5.85 23.85 -8.43
C TYR A 417 -5.92 23.53 -9.92
N LYS A 418 -7.11 23.59 -10.51
CA LYS A 418 -7.35 23.22 -11.92
C LYS A 418 -6.51 24.07 -12.89
N ALA A 419 -6.38 25.37 -12.62
CA ALA A 419 -5.62 26.29 -13.47
C ALA A 419 -4.10 26.01 -13.44
N GLN A 420 -3.56 25.68 -12.26
CA GLN A 420 -2.16 25.36 -12.06
C GLN A 420 -1.82 23.92 -12.49
N GLN A 421 -2.85 23.10 -12.72
CA GLN A 421 -2.73 21.67 -13.02
C GLN A 421 -1.95 20.92 -11.94
N TRP A 422 -2.17 21.30 -10.67
CA TRP A 422 -1.67 20.57 -9.52
C TRP A 422 -2.70 19.54 -9.07
N THR A 423 -2.24 18.51 -8.39
CA THR A 423 -3.08 17.38 -7.98
C THR A 423 -2.89 17.04 -6.51
N ALA A 424 -4.01 16.74 -5.84
CA ALA A 424 -4.04 16.18 -4.51
C ALA A 424 -3.60 14.70 -4.54
N ASN A 425 -2.67 14.36 -3.66
CA ASN A 425 -2.09 13.04 -3.53
C ASN A 425 -2.04 12.64 -2.05
N MET A 426 -1.93 11.32 -1.80
CA MET A 426 -1.78 10.74 -0.47
C MET A 426 -2.86 11.23 0.53
N PRO A 427 -4.15 11.01 0.23
CA PRO A 427 -5.23 11.36 1.16
C PRO A 427 -5.16 10.47 2.40
N ILE A 428 -5.13 11.08 3.57
CA ILE A 428 -5.16 10.36 4.85
C ILE A 428 -6.20 11.00 5.75
N LEU A 429 -7.01 10.18 6.41
CA LEU A 429 -8.06 10.64 7.31
C LEU A 429 -7.56 10.69 8.75
N TYR A 430 -7.65 11.86 9.36
CA TYR A 430 -7.35 12.08 10.78
C TYR A 430 -8.52 12.73 11.50
N ASN A 431 -8.54 12.65 12.83
CA ASN A 431 -9.41 13.50 13.64
C ASN A 431 -8.67 14.77 14.06
N ILE A 432 -9.16 15.93 13.64
CA ILE A 432 -8.65 17.26 14.02
C ILE A 432 -9.76 17.98 14.79
N ASP A 433 -9.51 18.27 16.07
CA ASP A 433 -10.42 19.00 16.95
C ASP A 433 -11.86 18.44 16.98
N GLY A 434 -11.98 17.11 16.94
CA GLY A 434 -13.25 16.39 16.97
C GLY A 434 -13.86 16.12 15.59
N ARG A 435 -13.26 16.65 14.51
CA ARG A 435 -13.76 16.55 13.15
C ARG A 435 -12.92 15.58 12.32
N PRO A 436 -13.53 14.66 11.56
CA PRO A 436 -12.79 13.86 10.58
C PRO A 436 -12.31 14.77 9.45
N THR A 437 -11.02 14.74 9.14
CA THR A 437 -10.38 15.65 8.19
C THR A 437 -9.46 14.89 7.26
N TRP A 438 -9.67 15.06 5.96
CA TRP A 438 -8.78 14.58 4.91
C TRP A 438 -7.56 15.50 4.81
N ILE A 439 -6.39 14.93 5.01
CA ILE A 439 -5.10 15.59 4.81
C ILE A 439 -4.53 15.12 3.49
N MET A 440 -4.22 16.06 2.60
CA MET A 440 -3.68 15.76 1.27
C MET A 440 -2.46 16.63 0.98
N THR A 441 -1.52 16.06 0.23
CA THR A 441 -0.36 16.80 -0.30
C THR A 441 -0.66 17.24 -1.72
N ILE A 442 -0.50 18.54 -2.00
CA ILE A 442 -0.68 19.11 -3.34
C ILE A 442 0.65 19.06 -4.09
N LEU A 443 0.66 18.35 -5.21
CA LEU A 443 1.82 18.16 -6.06
C LEU A 443 1.64 18.80 -7.43
N ASP A 444 2.70 19.40 -7.95
CA ASP A 444 2.73 19.79 -9.37
C ASP A 444 2.97 18.60 -10.31
N LYS A 445 2.99 18.86 -11.61
CA LYS A 445 3.28 17.86 -12.66
C LYS A 445 4.66 17.20 -12.53
N THR A 446 5.60 17.84 -11.84
CA THR A 446 6.93 17.29 -11.58
C THR A 446 6.99 16.51 -10.27
N HIS A 447 5.87 16.33 -9.57
CA HIS A 447 5.75 15.73 -8.24
C HIS A 447 6.48 16.51 -7.13
N ALA A 448 6.70 17.81 -7.32
CA ALA A 448 7.17 18.70 -6.27
C ALA A 448 5.99 19.16 -5.41
N ILE A 449 6.20 19.26 -4.09
CA ILE A 449 5.19 19.76 -3.16
C ILE A 449 4.96 21.24 -3.41
N ARG A 450 3.70 21.61 -3.60
CA ARG A 450 3.24 23.01 -3.74
C ARG A 450 2.44 23.49 -2.53
N GLY A 451 1.93 22.55 -1.74
CA GLY A 451 1.26 22.84 -0.47
C GLY A 451 0.55 21.63 0.09
N TYR A 452 -0.29 21.88 1.08
CA TYR A 452 -1.12 20.91 1.76
C TYR A 452 -2.56 21.42 1.78
N TYR A 453 -3.48 20.47 1.77
CA TYR A 453 -4.92 20.73 1.73
C TYR A 453 -5.59 19.88 2.80
N TYR A 454 -6.27 20.56 3.72
CA TYR A 454 -7.00 19.97 4.84
C TYR A 454 -8.49 20.19 4.55
N LEU A 455 -9.26 19.12 4.44
CA LEU A 455 -10.66 19.16 4.06
C LEU A 455 -11.50 18.46 5.12
N ASP A 456 -12.51 19.14 5.64
CA ASP A 456 -13.48 18.51 6.53
C ASP A 456 -14.21 17.39 5.77
N ALA A 457 -14.23 16.19 6.34
CA ALA A 457 -14.78 15.05 5.65
C ALA A 457 -16.31 15.04 5.67
N GLU A 458 -16.96 15.76 6.58
CA GLU A 458 -18.43 15.89 6.66
C GLU A 458 -18.94 17.06 5.79
N ASP A 459 -18.16 18.14 5.67
CA ASP A 459 -18.53 19.35 4.92
C ASP A 459 -17.42 19.79 3.94
N GLN A 460 -17.67 19.55 2.66
CA GLN A 460 -16.74 19.88 1.58
C GLN A 460 -16.46 21.37 1.37
N SER A 461 -17.23 22.26 2.00
CA SER A 461 -17.02 23.70 1.95
C SER A 461 -15.99 24.18 2.96
N ILE A 462 -15.68 23.37 3.99
CA ILE A 462 -14.72 23.71 5.05
C ILE A 462 -13.37 23.09 4.70
N TYR A 463 -12.44 23.93 4.28
CA TYR A 463 -11.07 23.51 3.99
C TYR A 463 -10.06 24.58 4.40
N GLY A 464 -8.81 24.15 4.57
CA GLY A 464 -7.66 25.01 4.81
C GLY A 464 -6.49 24.62 3.93
N THR A 465 -5.71 25.62 3.51
CA THR A 465 -4.57 25.43 2.62
C THR A 465 -3.32 26.11 3.15
N GLY A 466 -2.15 25.58 2.81
CA GLY A 466 -0.89 26.17 3.24
C GLY A 466 0.32 25.57 2.55
N THR A 467 1.42 26.30 2.57
CA THR A 467 2.71 25.84 2.01
C THR A 467 3.42 24.81 2.89
N SER A 468 2.97 24.65 4.14
CA SER A 468 3.45 23.67 5.13
C SER A 468 2.26 22.97 5.79
N PRO A 469 2.45 21.79 6.41
CA PRO A 469 1.37 21.11 7.12
C PRO A 469 0.80 21.96 8.27
N ILE A 470 1.67 22.70 8.98
CA ILE A 470 1.27 23.53 10.12
C ILE A 470 0.44 24.73 9.65
N SER A 471 0.88 25.42 8.59
CA SER A 471 0.12 26.57 8.08
C SER A 471 -1.22 26.16 7.48
N ALA A 472 -1.31 25.01 6.83
CA ALA A 472 -2.58 24.47 6.34
C ALA A 472 -3.52 24.06 7.47
N LEU A 473 -2.99 23.47 8.55
CA LEU A 473 -3.74 23.16 9.77
C LEU A 473 -4.29 24.41 10.45
N ASP A 474 -3.47 25.46 10.58
CA ASP A 474 -3.89 26.70 11.21
C ASP A 474 -4.97 27.41 10.37
N ASP A 475 -4.86 27.40 9.03
CA ASP A 475 -5.91 27.90 8.12
C ASP A 475 -7.20 27.07 8.20
N PHE A 476 -7.10 25.74 8.30
CA PHE A 476 -8.25 24.84 8.48
C PHE A 476 -8.98 25.08 9.81
N ARG A 477 -8.23 25.24 10.90
CA ARG A 477 -8.82 25.59 12.22
C ARG A 477 -9.54 26.92 12.17
N GLN A 478 -8.99 27.89 11.45
CA GLN A 478 -9.67 29.16 11.24
C GLN A 478 -10.96 28.97 10.44
N ALA A 479 -10.97 28.11 9.41
CA ALA A 479 -12.18 27.78 8.65
C ALA A 479 -13.26 27.11 9.51
N LEU A 480 -12.88 26.19 10.41
CA LEU A 480 -13.81 25.58 11.38
C LEU A 480 -14.47 26.60 12.31
N VAL A 481 -13.70 27.58 12.78
CA VAL A 481 -14.23 28.67 13.61
C VAL A 481 -15.23 29.53 12.82
N ASN A 482 -14.90 29.85 11.55
CA ASN A 482 -15.72 30.73 10.71
C ASN A 482 -17.06 30.09 10.32
N SER A 483 -17.11 28.76 10.17
CA SER A 483 -18.34 28.06 9.79
C SER A 483 -19.36 27.95 10.93
N GLY A 484 -19.09 28.52 12.12
CA GLY A 484 -19.94 28.39 13.30
C GLY A 484 -19.93 26.98 13.91
N THR A 485 -19.09 26.08 13.39
CA THR A 485 -18.95 24.71 13.88
C THR A 485 -18.12 24.72 15.16
N LYS A 486 -18.74 24.37 16.29
CA LYS A 486 -18.03 24.25 17.57
C LYS A 486 -16.98 23.14 17.45
N ALA A 487 -15.69 23.50 17.44
CA ALA A 487 -14.59 22.57 17.61
C ALA A 487 -14.81 21.74 18.88
N ALA A 488 -15.18 20.48 18.71
CA ALA A 488 -15.52 19.58 19.81
C ALA A 488 -14.24 18.95 20.33
N ASN A 489 -13.49 19.72 21.12
CA ASN A 489 -12.62 19.30 22.24
C ASN A 489 -11.69 20.46 22.65
N THR A 490 -12.26 21.62 22.95
CA THR A 490 -11.65 22.49 23.95
C THR A 490 -12.39 22.23 25.26
N PRO A 491 -11.72 21.86 26.37
CA PRO A 491 -12.39 21.70 27.65
C PRO A 491 -13.12 23.01 27.96
N ASP A 492 -14.44 22.95 28.12
CA ASP A 492 -15.34 24.05 28.50
C ASP A 492 -14.71 25.43 28.37
N SER A 493 -14.54 25.88 27.13
CA SER A 493 -14.04 27.23 26.90
C SER A 493 -15.19 28.20 27.15
N LYS A 494 -15.48 28.42 28.44
CA LYS A 494 -16.50 29.34 28.92
C LYS A 494 -16.24 30.68 28.28
N LEU A 495 -17.20 31.18 27.50
CA LEU A 495 -17.18 32.55 26.98
C LEU A 495 -16.93 33.48 28.16
N LYS A 496 -15.76 34.11 28.20
CA LYS A 496 -15.44 35.10 29.22
C LYS A 496 -15.91 36.45 28.71
N GLN A 497 -16.70 37.14 29.53
CA GLN A 497 -16.93 38.56 29.33
C GLN A 497 -15.61 39.26 29.66
N LEU A 498 -15.09 40.02 28.71
CA LEU A 498 -13.86 40.79 28.82
C LEU A 498 -14.16 42.25 28.48
N THR A 499 -13.52 43.13 29.21
CA THR A 499 -13.54 44.57 28.98
C THR A 499 -12.12 45.09 28.99
N GLY A 500 -11.82 46.08 28.16
CA GLY A 500 -10.51 46.70 28.17
C GLY A 500 -10.34 47.73 27.07
N THR A 501 -9.18 48.38 27.10
CA THR A 501 -8.76 49.37 26.11
C THR A 501 -7.88 48.70 25.06
N ILE A 502 -8.15 48.97 23.79
CA ILE A 502 -7.39 48.40 22.67
C ILE A 502 -5.98 49.01 22.62
N ASP A 503 -4.96 48.15 22.50
CA ASP A 503 -3.56 48.54 22.32
C ASP A 503 -3.16 48.59 20.84
N ARG A 504 -3.53 47.57 20.07
CA ARG A 504 -3.25 47.52 18.62
C ARG A 504 -4.45 46.97 17.86
N VAL A 505 -4.60 47.42 16.62
CA VAL A 505 -5.61 46.96 15.67
C VAL A 505 -4.94 46.62 14.35
N ALA A 506 -5.33 45.50 13.75
CA ALA A 506 -4.98 45.13 12.39
C ALA A 506 -6.27 44.76 11.64
N ILE A 507 -6.57 45.46 10.56
CA ILE A 507 -7.68 45.13 9.68
C ILE A 507 -7.18 44.17 8.61
N VAL A 508 -7.79 43.00 8.53
CA VAL A 508 -7.49 41.97 7.54
C VAL A 508 -8.54 42.08 6.43
N SER A 509 -8.38 43.09 5.57
CA SER A 509 -9.40 43.52 4.60
C SER A 509 -9.80 42.44 3.58
N ASN A 510 -8.98 41.41 3.36
CA ASN A 510 -9.29 40.32 2.43
C ASN A 510 -10.09 39.16 3.05
N LYS A 511 -10.41 39.23 4.36
CA LYS A 511 -11.10 38.15 5.09
C LYS A 511 -12.25 38.65 5.98
N ASN A 512 -12.74 39.88 5.79
CA ASN A 512 -13.79 40.51 6.62
C ASN A 512 -13.52 40.40 8.13
N LYS A 513 -12.28 40.69 8.55
CA LYS A 513 -11.87 40.52 9.94
C LYS A 513 -11.07 41.69 10.45
N VAL A 514 -11.24 41.94 11.75
CA VAL A 514 -10.36 42.79 12.54
C VAL A 514 -9.71 41.96 13.63
N MET A 515 -8.41 42.17 13.83
CA MET A 515 -7.64 41.60 14.92
C MET A 515 -7.21 42.71 15.85
N PHE A 516 -7.31 42.51 17.17
CA PHE A 516 -6.90 43.51 18.14
C PHE A 516 -6.28 42.89 19.40
N THR A 517 -5.48 43.67 20.12
CA THR A 517 -4.97 43.33 21.45
C THR A 517 -5.52 44.32 22.48
N LEU A 518 -5.61 43.90 23.74
CA LEU A 518 -5.90 44.81 24.86
C LEU A 518 -4.61 45.26 25.52
N GLN A 519 -4.61 46.45 26.13
CA GLN A 519 -3.50 46.90 26.96
C GLN A 519 -3.19 45.87 28.06
N ASN A 520 -1.90 45.59 28.27
CA ASN A 520 -1.41 44.61 29.24
C ASN A 520 -1.88 43.16 29.00
N SER A 521 -2.34 42.84 27.78
CA SER A 521 -2.73 41.48 27.38
C SER A 521 -1.99 41.06 26.11
N PRO A 522 -1.23 39.95 26.12
CA PRO A 522 -0.61 39.43 24.91
C PRO A 522 -1.61 38.73 23.98
N VAL A 523 -2.88 38.61 24.38
CA VAL A 523 -3.92 37.88 23.64
C VAL A 523 -4.40 38.69 22.46
N VAL A 524 -4.34 38.07 21.28
CA VAL A 524 -4.89 38.61 20.04
C VAL A 524 -6.33 38.13 19.88
N TYR A 525 -7.25 39.08 19.86
CA TYR A 525 -8.67 38.83 19.64
C TYR A 525 -9.03 39.02 18.18
N THR A 526 -9.80 38.08 17.63
CA THR A 526 -10.31 38.16 16.25
C THR A 526 -11.81 38.40 16.29
N ILE A 527 -12.26 39.41 15.54
CA ILE A 527 -13.66 39.73 15.33
C ILE A 527 -14.01 39.64 13.85
N ASP A 528 -15.13 39.00 13.56
CA ASP A 528 -15.72 38.95 12.23
C ASP A 528 -16.51 40.24 11.99
N THR A 529 -16.18 40.93 10.90
CA THR A 529 -16.81 42.22 10.59
C THR A 529 -18.15 42.06 9.91
N ASP A 530 -18.49 40.86 9.43
CA ASP A 530 -19.82 40.59 8.88
C ASP A 530 -20.87 40.53 10.00
N ASP A 531 -20.51 39.97 11.15
CA ASP A 531 -21.34 39.95 12.36
C ASP A 531 -21.34 41.30 13.10
N PHE A 532 -20.24 42.05 13.01
CA PHE A 532 -20.03 43.30 13.73
C PHE A 532 -19.43 44.36 12.81
N ALA A 533 -20.24 44.94 11.92
CA ALA A 533 -19.77 45.94 10.94
C ALA A 533 -19.00 47.13 11.56
N LYS A 534 -19.38 47.57 12.77
CA LYS A 534 -18.68 48.63 13.52
C LYS A 534 -17.24 48.27 13.90
N ALA A 535 -16.87 46.98 13.88
CA ALA A 535 -15.51 46.52 14.17
C ALA A 535 -14.48 47.03 13.14
N ASN A 536 -14.89 47.29 11.89
CA ASN A 536 -14.04 47.89 10.86
C ASN A 536 -13.50 49.28 11.23
N LEU A 537 -14.12 49.94 12.21
CA LEU A 537 -13.76 51.28 12.65
C LEU A 537 -12.92 51.29 13.94
N LEU A 538 -12.50 50.11 14.42
CA LEU A 538 -11.71 49.99 15.64
C LEU A 538 -10.37 50.72 15.53
N ARG A 539 -10.00 51.40 16.62
CA ARG A 539 -8.71 52.08 16.75
C ARG A 539 -8.04 51.77 18.08
N SER A 540 -6.73 51.97 18.12
CA SER A 540 -5.99 51.97 19.38
C SER A 540 -6.57 53.03 20.31
N GLY A 541 -6.82 52.67 21.57
CA GLY A 541 -7.44 53.53 22.56
C GLY A 541 -8.94 53.34 22.77
N ASP A 542 -9.62 52.60 21.88
CA ASP A 542 -11.07 52.34 22.03
C ASP A 542 -11.36 51.41 23.22
N HIS A 543 -12.44 51.70 23.94
CA HIS A 543 -12.96 50.92 25.05
C HIS A 543 -14.00 49.92 24.54
N VAL A 544 -13.70 48.64 24.75
CA VAL A 544 -14.52 47.56 24.22
C VAL A 544 -14.98 46.61 25.31
N SER A 545 -16.20 46.09 25.14
CA SER A 545 -16.77 45.01 25.93
C SER A 545 -17.18 43.89 25.00
N PHE A 546 -16.69 42.68 25.29
CA PHE A 546 -16.91 41.56 24.39
C PHE A 546 -16.96 40.22 25.13
N LYS A 547 -17.56 39.23 24.49
CA LYS A 547 -17.41 37.83 24.91
C LYS A 547 -16.42 37.16 24.00
N ALA A 548 -15.36 36.61 24.56
CA ALA A 548 -14.39 35.85 23.79
C ALA A 548 -14.30 34.41 24.26
N ASN A 549 -14.10 33.54 23.28
CA ASN A 549 -13.67 32.19 23.50
C ASN A 549 -12.13 32.16 23.48
N LEU A 550 -11.50 31.98 24.64
CA LEU A 550 -10.04 31.89 24.76
C LEU A 550 -9.58 30.48 24.40
N VAL A 551 -8.61 30.38 23.49
CA VAL A 551 -8.01 29.08 23.12
C VAL A 551 -6.97 28.71 24.17
N ASN A 552 -7.22 27.65 24.95
CA ASN A 552 -6.32 27.22 26.03
C ASN A 552 -4.89 26.96 25.51
N GLY A 553 -3.90 27.60 26.15
CA GLY A 553 -2.49 27.50 25.76
C GLY A 553 -2.07 28.37 24.56
N GLN A 554 -2.96 29.23 24.05
CA GLN A 554 -2.65 30.20 23.00
C GLN A 554 -3.02 31.62 23.44
N SER A 555 -2.30 32.60 22.92
CA SER A 555 -2.64 34.02 23.07
C SER A 555 -3.62 34.45 21.97
N ILE A 556 -4.70 33.67 21.76
CA ILE A 556 -5.71 33.91 20.72
C ILE A 556 -7.12 33.75 21.29
N GLY A 557 -8.03 34.68 20.97
CA GLY A 557 -9.44 34.61 21.36
C GLY A 557 -10.40 35.01 20.25
N ASN A 558 -11.49 34.27 20.06
CA ASN A 558 -12.51 34.62 19.06
C ASN A 558 -13.70 35.34 19.72
N VAL A 559 -14.06 36.50 19.19
CA VAL A 559 -15.11 37.36 19.74
C VAL A 559 -16.49 36.92 19.24
N SER A 560 -17.44 36.68 20.16
CA SER A 560 -18.81 36.24 19.84
C SER A 560 -19.89 37.29 20.18
N ARG A 561 -19.53 38.33 20.92
CA ARG A 561 -20.34 39.53 21.17
C ARG A 561 -19.38 40.69 21.28
N PHE A 562 -19.73 41.84 20.71
CA PHE A 562 -18.84 42.98 20.70
C PHE A 562 -19.60 44.28 20.85
N THR A 563 -19.06 45.18 21.65
CA THR A 563 -19.53 46.55 21.80
C THR A 563 -18.32 47.45 21.93
N ASN A 564 -18.22 48.45 21.06
CA ASN A 564 -17.29 49.56 21.22
C ASN A 564 -18.04 50.73 21.85
N HIS A 565 -17.58 51.19 23.00
CA HIS A 565 -18.23 52.24 23.78
C HIS A 565 -17.91 53.64 23.27
N ASP A 566 -16.88 53.78 22.44
CA ASP A 566 -16.44 55.06 21.87
C ASP A 566 -17.03 55.32 20.47
N LEU A 567 -17.63 54.30 19.83
CA LEU A 567 -18.38 54.41 18.58
C LEU A 567 -19.89 54.54 18.85
N LYS A 568 -20.37 55.77 18.99
CA LYS A 568 -21.82 56.07 19.08
C LYS A 568 -22.58 55.59 17.84
#